data_AF-A0A930U7A6-F1
#
_entry.id   AF-A0A930U7A6-F1
#
_cell.length_a   1.000
_cell.length_b   1.000
_cell.length_c   1.000
_cell.angle_alpha   90.00
_cell.angle_beta   90.00
_cell.angle_gamma   90.00
#
_symmetry.space_group_name_H-M   'P 1'
#
loop_
_entity.id
_entity.type
_entity.pdbx_description
1 polymer ?
#
loop_
_entity_poly.entity_id
_entity_poly.type
_entity_poly.pdbx_seq_one_letter_code
_entity_poly.pdbx_strand_id
1 'polypeptide(L)' 'MKTYKRTPNQTKIIEGMDKVYEKLIEFKKKMNSELVILKEDKIVRIKP' A
#
# COMPACT_ATOMS: atom_id res chain seq x y z
N MET A 1 13.27 20.86 3.73
CA MET A 1 11.92 20.57 3.21
C MET A 1 10.90 21.32 4.05
N LYS A 2 9.97 22.07 3.44
CA LYS A 2 8.90 22.75 4.19
C LYS A 2 7.96 21.67 4.73
N THR A 3 7.83 21.57 6.05
CA THR A 3 6.90 20.65 6.73
C THR A 3 5.52 21.27 6.79
N TYR A 4 4.67 20.96 5.81
CA TYR A 4 3.27 21.34 5.85
C TYR A 4 2.54 20.45 6.86
N LYS A 5 1.95 21.05 7.90
CA LYS A 5 1.08 20.32 8.83
C LYS A 5 -0.16 19.83 8.06
N ARG A 6 -0.43 18.53 8.16
CA ARG A 6 -1.62 17.91 7.56
C ARG A 6 -2.87 18.35 8.33
N THR A 7 -3.96 18.58 7.62
CA THR A 7 -5.27 18.76 8.26
C THR A 7 -5.77 17.44 8.83
N PRO A 8 -6.69 17.44 9.83
CA PRO A 8 -7.26 16.20 10.35
C PRO A 8 -7.91 15.31 9.27
N ASN A 9 -8.52 15.91 8.24
CA ASN A 9 -9.10 15.17 7.13
C ASN A 9 -8.03 14.50 6.27
N GLN A 10 -6.92 15.20 5.98
CA GLN A 10 -5.80 14.62 5.24
C GLN A 10 -5.19 13.43 6.00
N THR A 11 -5.07 13.52 7.33
CA THR A 11 -4.60 12.41 8.17
C THR A 11 -5.52 11.20 8.04
N LYS A 12 -6.85 11.39 8.17
CA LYS A 12 -7.83 10.30 8.01
C LYS A 12 -7.78 9.64 6.64
N ILE A 13 -7.57 10.42 5.57
CA ILE A 13 -7.46 9.90 4.21
C ILE A 13 -6.23 8.99 4.10
N ILE A 14 -5.08 9.42 4.60
CA ILE A 14 -3.84 8.63 4.58
C ILE A 14 -4.01 7.34 5.38
N GLU A 15 -4.54 7.42 6.60
CA GLU A 15 -4.84 6.23 7.42
C GLU A 15 -5.80 5.25 6.72
N GLY A 16 -6.78 5.78 5.97
CA GLY A 16 -7.68 4.99 5.15
C GLY A 16 -6.95 4.28 4.01
N MET A 17 -6.04 4.98 3.32
CA MET A 17 -5.23 4.41 2.25
C MET A 17 -4.30 3.31 2.76
N ASP A 18 -3.66 3.50 3.91
CA ASP A 18 -2.79 2.50 4.54
C ASP A 18 -3.57 1.22 4.85
N LYS A 19 -4.76 1.35 5.44
CA LYS A 19 -5.66 0.20 5.70
C LYS A 19 -6.11 -0.52 4.44
N VAL A 20 -6.37 0.21 3.34
CA VAL A 20 -6.74 -0.40 2.06
C VAL A 20 -5.56 -1.22 1.52
N TYR A 21 -4.35 -0.69 1.60
CA TYR A 21 -3.15 -1.39 1.14
C TYR A 21 -2.92 -2.71 1.90
N GLU A 22 -3.03 -2.69 3.23
CA GLU A 22 -2.94 -3.89 4.07
C GLU A 22 -3.96 -4.96 3.67
N LYS A 23 -5.23 -4.57 3.52
CA LYS A 23 -6.31 -5.50 3.14
C LYS A 23 -6.12 -6.09 1.76
N LEU A 24 -5.61 -5.31 0.79
CA LEU A 24 -5.34 -5.81 -0.56
C LEU A 24 -4.23 -6.86 -0.56
N ILE A 25 -3.18 -6.67 0.25
CA ILE A 25 -2.10 -7.67 0.40
C ILE A 25 -2.65 -8.94 1.03
N GLU A 26 -3.43 -8.84 2.11
CA GLU A 26 -4.05 -10.01 2.74
C GLU A 26 -4.96 -10.77 1.77
N PHE A 27 -5.77 -10.06 1.00
CA PHE A 27 -6.63 -10.65 -0.02
C PHE A 27 -5.81 -11.39 -1.07
N LYS A 28 -4.75 -10.76 -1.61
CA LYS A 28 -3.84 -11.37 -2.60
C LYS A 28 -3.26 -12.68 -2.09
N LYS A 29 -2.83 -12.72 -0.82
CA LYS A 29 -2.33 -13.92 -0.13
C LYS A 29 -3.39 -15.01 0.00
N LYS A 30 -4.59 -14.66 0.49
CA LYS A 30 -5.72 -15.59 0.64
C LYS A 30 -6.14 -16.22 -0.68
N MET A 31 -6.15 -15.43 -1.76
CA MET A 31 -6.51 -15.90 -3.10
C MET A 31 -5.36 -16.62 -3.83
N ASN A 32 -4.20 -16.81 -3.17
CA ASN A 32 -2.99 -17.38 -3.76
C ASN A 32 -2.60 -16.73 -5.11
N SER A 33 -2.82 -15.41 -5.19
CA SER A 33 -2.69 -14.64 -6.42
C SER A 33 -1.39 -13.84 -6.43
N GLU A 34 -0.80 -13.67 -7.62
CA GLU A 34 0.50 -13.03 -7.77
C GLU A 34 0.47 -11.56 -7.34
N LEU A 35 1.43 -11.19 -6.48
CA LEU A 35 1.69 -9.83 -6.03
C LEU A 35 2.81 -9.23 -6.87
N VAL A 36 2.53 -8.17 -7.60
CA VAL A 36 3.50 -7.48 -8.46
C VAL A 36 3.91 -6.19 -7.77
N ILE A 37 5.21 -6.01 -7.52
CA ILE A 37 5.77 -4.82 -6.87
C ILE A 37 6.88 -4.22 -7.73
N LEU A 38 7.12 -2.92 -7.57
CA LEU A 38 8.31 -2.26 -8.09
C LEU A 38 9.37 -2.25 -6.98
N LYS A 39 10.50 -2.92 -7.21
CA LYS A 39 11.64 -2.96 -6.29
C LYS A 39 12.90 -2.61 -7.07
N GLU A 40 13.63 -1.58 -6.63
CA GLU A 40 14.89 -1.16 -7.28
C GLU A 40 14.70 -0.92 -8.79
N ASP A 41 13.63 -0.20 -9.14
CA ASP A 41 13.21 0.09 -10.52
C ASP A 41 12.92 -1.15 -11.40
N LYS A 42 12.79 -2.33 -10.78
CA LYS A 42 12.44 -3.58 -11.44
C LYS A 42 11.07 -4.07 -10.99
N ILE A 43 10.32 -4.61 -11.94
CA ILE A 43 9.05 -5.27 -11.65
C ILE A 43 9.36 -6.67 -11.10
N VAL A 44 8.97 -6.92 -9.86
CA VAL A 44 9.14 -8.21 -9.16
C VAL A 44 7.77 -8.82 -8.90
N ARG A 45 7.65 -10.11 -9.17
CA ARG A 45 6.44 -10.90 -8.93
C ARG A 45 6.67 -11.85 -7.76
N ILE A 46 5.81 -11.78 -6.75
CA ILE A 46 5.86 -12.60 -5.54
C ILE A 46 4.61 -13.48 -5.54
N LYS A 47 4.82 -14.80 -5.49
CA LYS A 47 3.75 -15.75 -5.20
C LYS A 47 3.58 -15.87 -3.68
N PRO A 48 2.34 -15.86 -3.16
CA PRO A 48 2.07 -15.99 -1.73
C PRO A 48 2.61 -17.28 -1.10
#